data_AF-A0A382I261-F1
#
_entry.id   AF-A0A382I261-F1
#
_cell.length_a   1.000
_cell.length_b   1.000
_cell.length_c   1.000
_cell.angle_alpha   90.00
_cell.angle_beta   90.00
_cell.angle_gamma   90.00
#
_symmetry.space_group_name_H-M   'P 1'
#
loop_
_entity.id
_entity.type
_entity.pdbx_description
1 polymer ?
#
loop_
_entity_poly.entity_id
_entity_poly.type
_entity_poly.pdbx_seq_one_letter_code
_entity_poly.pdbx_strand_id
1 'polypeptide(L)'
;MTSASAPGKDPCSVTIEHVQPVDEKHGGADNMSNLEIICSSCQCARNQLKQFFENCDDILPDKFWYASIKHKNPKYLRILIDIYPNEWGKLRELLSAKEQKKKEFLRRGE
;
A
#
# COMPACT_ATOMS: atom_id res chain seq x y z
N MET A 1 -21.68 14.86 18.13
CA MET A 1 -21.68 13.95 16.97
C MET A 1 -20.40 13.13 17.05
N THR A 2 -20.53 11.84 16.79
CA THR A 2 -19.72 10.70 17.26
C THR A 2 -18.22 10.94 17.42
N SER A 3 -17.81 11.11 18.67
CA SER A 3 -16.42 11.05 19.13
C SER A 3 -16.12 9.65 19.65
N ALA A 4 -15.20 8.95 18.99
CA ALA A 4 -14.10 8.19 19.61
C ALA A 4 -13.45 7.26 18.57
N SER A 5 -12.13 7.37 18.40
CA SER A 5 -11.23 6.20 18.40
C SER A 5 -9.77 6.63 18.53
N ALA A 6 -9.20 6.38 19.71
CA ALA A 6 -7.78 6.09 19.92
C ALA A 6 -7.67 5.23 21.20
N PRO A 7 -6.72 4.30 21.37
CA PRO A 7 -5.73 3.75 20.46
C PRO A 7 -5.97 2.26 20.14
N GLY A 8 -5.65 1.90 18.90
CA GLY A 8 -5.90 0.58 18.33
C GLY A 8 -6.31 0.84 16.90
N LYS A 9 -5.33 0.90 15.98
CA LYS A 9 -5.58 1.21 14.57
C LYS A 9 -6.65 0.24 14.07
N ASP A 10 -7.86 0.74 13.84
CA ASP A 10 -8.93 -0.03 13.22
C ASP A 10 -8.32 -0.70 11.98
N PRO A 11 -8.29 -2.04 11.92
CA PRO A 11 -7.67 -2.75 10.82
C PRO A 11 -8.47 -2.58 9.50
N CYS A 12 -9.62 -1.93 9.53
CA CYS A 12 -10.41 -1.46 8.40
C CYS A 12 -10.24 0.04 8.11
N SER A 13 -9.39 0.76 8.86
CA SER A 13 -9.14 2.18 8.60
C SER A 13 -8.59 2.43 7.20
N VAL A 14 -8.98 3.56 6.63
CA VAL A 14 -8.53 4.06 5.35
C VAL A 14 -7.89 5.44 5.51
N THR A 15 -7.04 5.80 4.56
CA THR A 15 -6.36 7.09 4.44
C THR A 15 -6.41 7.54 2.98
N ILE A 16 -6.31 8.84 2.74
CA ILE A 16 -6.18 9.43 1.41
C ILE A 16 -4.69 9.63 1.16
N GLU A 17 -4.15 8.99 0.12
CA GLU A 17 -2.72 8.94 -0.11
C GLU A 17 -2.41 9.15 -1.59
N HIS A 18 -1.22 9.67 -1.87
CA HIS A 18 -0.73 9.74 -3.23
C HIS A 18 -0.45 8.34 -3.79
N VAL A 19 -0.88 8.09 -5.03
CA VAL A 19 -0.65 6.85 -5.75
C VAL A 19 0.84 6.67 -5.99
N GLN A 20 1.46 7.67 -6.62
CA GLN A 20 2.89 7.80 -6.81
C GLN A 20 3.46 8.79 -5.79
N PRO A 21 4.58 8.49 -5.13
CA PRO A 21 5.19 9.41 -4.18
C PRO A 21 5.57 10.74 -4.83
N VAL A 22 5.34 11.85 -4.13
CA VAL A 22 5.49 13.22 -4.66
C VAL A 22 6.94 13.74 -4.58
N ASP A 23 7.84 12.98 -3.97
CA ASP A 23 9.23 13.41 -3.82
C ASP A 23 10.00 13.46 -5.15
N GLU A 24 11.10 14.23 -5.18
CA GLU A 24 11.91 14.46 -6.39
C GLU A 24 12.43 13.17 -7.03
N LYS A 25 12.63 12.10 -6.25
CA LYS A 25 13.10 10.81 -6.78
C LYS A 25 12.00 10.06 -7.53
N HIS A 26 10.75 10.24 -7.11
CA HIS A 26 9.61 9.48 -7.63
C HIS A 26 8.81 10.27 -8.65
N GLY A 27 8.76 11.61 -8.58
CA GLY A 27 8.13 12.45 -9.60
C GLY A 27 6.60 12.45 -9.62
N GLY A 28 5.95 12.02 -8.52
CA GLY A 28 4.50 12.10 -8.39
C GLY A 28 4.00 13.55 -8.33
N ALA A 29 2.88 13.83 -8.98
CA ALA A 29 2.28 15.16 -8.94
C ALA A 29 1.41 15.35 -7.69
N ASP A 30 1.46 16.54 -7.10
CA ASP A 30 0.55 16.91 -6.00
C ASP A 30 -0.79 17.42 -6.56
N ASN A 31 -1.63 16.50 -7.04
CA ASN A 31 -2.95 16.82 -7.56
C ASN A 31 -3.96 15.70 -7.27
N MET A 32 -5.25 16.01 -7.43
CA MET A 32 -6.35 15.08 -7.17
C MET A 32 -6.27 13.78 -7.99
N SER A 33 -5.70 13.83 -9.20
CA SER A 33 -5.57 12.65 -10.05
C SER A 33 -4.55 11.64 -9.53
N ASN A 34 -3.62 12.09 -8.67
CA ASN A 34 -2.64 11.25 -7.98
C ASN A 34 -3.11 10.85 -6.58
N LEU A 35 -4.34 11.15 -6.15
CA LEU A 35 -4.85 10.78 -4.83
C LEU A 35 -5.81 9.58 -4.91
N GLU A 36 -5.72 8.68 -3.93
CA GLU A 36 -6.63 7.54 -3.80
C GLU A 36 -6.93 7.21 -2.34
N ILE A 37 -8.12 6.63 -2.07
CA ILE A 37 -8.44 6.09 -0.75
C ILE A 37 -7.82 4.70 -0.61
N ILE A 38 -6.86 4.57 0.29
CA ILE A 38 -6.09 3.34 0.51
C ILE A 38 -6.27 2.85 1.95
N CYS A 39 -6.34 1.53 2.14
CA CYS A 39 -6.38 0.98 3.49
C CYS A 39 -5.08 1.30 4.25
N SER A 40 -5.15 1.70 5.52
CA SER A 40 -3.97 2.15 6.29
C SER A 40 -2.88 1.08 6.37
N SER A 41 -3.25 -0.20 6.44
CA SER A 41 -2.29 -1.31 6.41
C SER A 41 -1.65 -1.50 5.03
N CYS A 42 -2.43 -1.31 3.96
CA CYS A 42 -1.96 -1.34 2.58
C CYS A 42 -0.93 -0.24 2.35
N GLN A 43 -1.22 0.99 2.80
CA GLN A 43 -0.31 2.12 2.68
C GLN A 43 0.96 1.90 3.51
N CYS A 44 0.83 1.35 4.72
CA CYS A 44 1.99 0.98 5.52
C CYS A 44 2.89 -0.03 4.80
N ALA A 45 2.31 -1.04 4.15
CA ALA A 45 3.08 -2.02 3.36
C ALA A 45 3.77 -1.38 2.15
N ARG A 46 3.07 -0.48 1.43
CA ARG A 46 3.65 0.28 0.30
C ARG A 46 4.82 1.14 0.74
N ASN A 47 4.72 1.84 1.87
CA ASN A 47 5.80 2.67 2.39
C ASN A 47 7.00 1.83 2.84
N GLN A 48 6.78 0.66 3.43
CA GLN A 48 7.87 -0.28 3.75
C GLN A 48 8.56 -0.80 2.48
N LEU A 49 7.78 -1.11 1.44
CA LEU A 49 8.33 -1.51 0.15
C LEU A 49 9.15 -0.38 -0.48
N LYS A 50 8.63 0.85 -0.48
CA LYS A 50 9.33 2.05 -0.98
C LYS A 50 10.71 2.15 -0.33
N GLN A 51 10.74 2.17 1.01
CA GLN A 51 11.98 2.25 1.78
C GLN A 51 12.94 1.10 1.46
N PHE A 52 12.44 -0.12 1.27
CA PHE A 52 13.28 -1.27 0.91
C PHE A 52 14.03 -1.04 -0.40
N PHE A 53 13.33 -0.62 -1.46
CA PHE A 53 13.95 -0.39 -2.77
C PHE A 53 14.81 0.89 -2.79
N GLU A 54 14.38 1.96 -2.12
CA GLU A 54 15.18 3.18 -1.98
C GLU A 54 16.52 2.92 -1.28
N ASN A 55 16.56 2.02 -0.29
CA ASN A 55 17.79 1.61 0.39
C ASN A 55 18.73 0.78 -0.51
N CYS A 56 18.22 0.25 -1.63
CA CYS A 56 18.98 -0.43 -2.66
C CYS A 56 19.31 0.49 -3.85
N ASP A 57 19.09 1.80 -3.71
CA ASP A 57 19.21 2.80 -4.78
C ASP A 57 18.34 2.47 -6.02
N ASP A 58 17.23 1.76 -5.81
CA ASP A 58 16.26 1.41 -6.85
C ASP A 58 14.94 2.16 -6.65
N ILE A 59 14.39 2.69 -7.74
CA ILE A 59 13.16 3.49 -7.73
C ILE A 59 12.11 2.78 -8.55
N LEU A 60 11.06 2.32 -7.87
CA LEU A 60 9.97 1.63 -8.53
C LEU A 60 9.17 2.58 -9.43
N PRO A 61 8.82 2.15 -10.66
CA PRO A 61 8.14 3.00 -11.63
C PRO A 61 6.69 3.32 -11.22
N ASP A 62 6.18 4.42 -11.75
CA ASP A 62 4.79 4.88 -11.63
C ASP A 62 3.76 3.77 -11.87
N LYS A 63 3.98 2.97 -12.92
CA LYS A 63 3.11 1.87 -13.32
C LYS A 63 2.99 0.81 -12.24
N PHE A 64 4.07 0.54 -11.51
CA PHE A 64 4.04 -0.37 -10.37
C PHE A 64 3.16 0.20 -9.25
N TRP A 65 3.38 1.46 -8.89
CA TRP A 65 2.63 2.13 -7.81
C TRP A 65 1.13 2.19 -8.10
N TYR A 66 0.76 2.49 -9.35
CA TYR A 66 -0.63 2.50 -9.78
C TYR A 66 -1.24 1.09 -9.76
N ALA A 67 -0.55 0.10 -10.34
CA ALA A 67 -1.06 -1.26 -10.41
C ALA A 67 -1.23 -1.89 -9.03
N SER A 68 -0.32 -1.61 -8.09
CA SER A 68 -0.35 -2.16 -6.72
C SER A 68 -1.53 -1.65 -5.89
N ILE A 69 -2.10 -0.48 -6.19
CA ILE A 69 -3.37 -0.03 -5.59
C ILE A 69 -4.53 -0.82 -6.18
N LYS A 70 -4.53 -0.98 -7.50
CA LYS A 70 -5.63 -1.59 -8.26
C LYS A 70 -5.49 -3.11 -8.41
N HIS A 71 -4.65 -3.77 -7.62
CA HIS A 71 -4.32 -5.19 -7.73
C HIS A 71 -5.52 -6.14 -7.62
N LYS A 72 -6.65 -5.69 -7.07
CA LYS A 72 -7.91 -6.46 -7.06
C LYS A 72 -8.53 -6.62 -8.45
N ASN A 73 -8.21 -5.72 -9.39
CA ASN A 73 -8.62 -5.84 -10.77
C ASN A 73 -7.60 -6.70 -11.53
N PRO A 74 -8.03 -7.80 -12.20
CA PRO A 74 -7.15 -8.75 -12.87
C PRO A 74 -6.17 -8.13 -13.88
N LYS A 75 -6.57 -7.04 -14.55
CA LYS A 75 -5.71 -6.34 -15.52
C LYS A 75 -4.44 -5.79 -14.85
N TYR A 76 -4.58 -5.17 -13.69
CA TYR A 76 -3.45 -4.61 -12.95
C TYR A 76 -2.69 -5.69 -12.19
N LEU A 77 -3.38 -6.72 -11.72
CA LEU A 77 -2.73 -7.89 -11.13
C LEU A 77 -1.76 -8.54 -12.11
N ARG A 78 -2.15 -8.71 -13.38
CA ARG A 78 -1.26 -9.23 -14.43
C ARG A 78 -0.03 -8.34 -14.62
N ILE A 79 -0.18 -7.02 -14.63
CA ILE A 79 0.97 -6.10 -14.68
C ILE A 79 1.96 -6.39 -13.54
N LEU A 80 1.46 -6.59 -12.32
CA LEU A 80 2.30 -6.88 -11.16
C LEU A 80 2.97 -8.25 -11.25
N ILE A 81 2.27 -9.27 -11.74
CA ILE A 81 2.82 -10.63 -11.83
C ILE A 81 3.79 -10.76 -13.01
N ASP A 82 3.45 -10.20 -14.16
CA ASP A 82 4.16 -10.44 -15.42
C ASP A 82 5.35 -9.48 -15.60
N ILE A 83 5.25 -8.25 -15.08
CA ILE A 83 6.28 -7.20 -15.28
C ILE A 83 7.09 -6.98 -14.01
N TYR A 84 6.47 -7.07 -12.82
CA TYR A 84 7.10 -6.75 -11.54
C TYR A 84 7.01 -7.91 -10.52
N PRO A 85 7.35 -9.15 -10.89
CA PRO A 85 7.09 -10.32 -10.06
C PRO A 85 7.80 -10.25 -8.69
N ASN A 86 9.00 -9.69 -8.63
CA ASN A 86 9.81 -9.63 -7.42
C ASN A 86 9.26 -8.58 -6.44
N GLU A 87 8.98 -7.39 -6.96
CA GLU A 87 8.43 -6.25 -6.22
C GLU A 87 7.05 -6.61 -5.69
N TRP A 88 6.24 -7.26 -6.53
CA TRP A 88 4.92 -7.75 -6.14
C TRP A 88 4.98 -8.86 -5.10
N GLY A 89 5.91 -9.80 -5.24
CA GLY A 89 6.15 -10.86 -4.26
C GLY A 89 6.43 -10.28 -2.87
N LYS A 90 7.37 -9.33 -2.78
CA LYS A 90 7.68 -8.61 -1.54
C LYS A 90 6.47 -7.85 -0.99
N LEU A 91 5.75 -7.13 -1.85
CA LEU A 91 4.56 -6.40 -1.41
C LEU A 91 3.49 -7.36 -0.85
N ARG A 92 3.29 -8.52 -1.47
CA ARG A 92 2.35 -9.54 -0.98
C ARG A 92 2.74 -10.07 0.39
N GLU A 93 4.02 -10.35 0.63
CA GLU A 93 4.50 -10.79 1.94
C GLU A 93 4.17 -9.76 3.03
N LEU A 94 4.43 -8.48 2.75
CA LEU A 94 4.11 -7.37 3.65
C LEU A 94 2.59 -7.26 3.91
N LEU A 95 1.78 -7.42 2.87
CA LEU A 95 0.31 -7.40 2.99
C LEU A 95 -0.21 -8.58 3.81
N SER A 96 0.25 -9.81 3.55
CA SER A 96 -0.18 -11.02 4.24
C SER A 96 0.20 -11.03 5.72
N ALA A 97 1.41 -10.57 6.07
CA ALA A 97 1.83 -10.43 7.47
C ALA A 97 0.92 -9.46 8.26
N LYS A 98 0.36 -8.45 7.59
CA LYS A 98 -0.58 -7.50 8.21
C LYS A 98 -2.00 -8.06 8.28
N GLU A 99 -2.44 -8.84 7.29
CA GLU A 99 -3.73 -9.53 7.34
C GLU A 99 -3.80 -10.58 8.46
N GLN A 100 -2.69 -11.29 8.72
CA GLN A 100 -2.60 -12.20 9.86
C GLN A 100 -2.78 -11.46 11.19
N LYS A 101 -2.06 -10.35 11.39
CA LYS A 101 -2.22 -9.49 12.58
C LYS A 101 -3.63 -8.94 12.74
N LYS A 102 -4.29 -8.57 11.63
CA LYS A 102 -5.70 -8.17 11.61
C LYS A 102 -6.63 -9.29 12.09
N LYS A 103 -6.45 -10.51 11.57
CA LYS A 103 -7.24 -11.68 11.97
C LYS A 103 -7.03 -12.02 13.44
N GLU A 104 -5.81 -11.95 13.95
CA GLU A 104 -5.51 -12.17 15.37
C GLU A 104 -6.15 -11.10 16.28
N PHE A 105 -6.12 -9.83 15.86
CA PHE A 105 -6.78 -8.76 16.60
C PHE A 105 -8.30 -8.98 16.69
N LEU A 106 -8.95 -9.34 15.57
CA LEU A 106 -10.38 -9.59 15.54
C LEU A 106 -10.78 -10.78 16.43
N ARG A 107 -9.95 -11.84 16.53
CA ARG A 107 -10.20 -12.99 17.42
C ARG A 107 -9.98 -12.71 18.90
N ARG A 108 -9.27 -11.65 19.27
CA ARG A 108 -9.03 -11.25 20.67
C ARG A 108 -10.06 -10.24 21.19
N GLY A 109 -10.93 -9.74 20.31
CA GLY A 109 -12.02 -8.83 20.64
C GLY A 109 -13.38 -9.52 20.82
N GLU A 110 -13.43 -10.85 20.75
CA GLU A 110 -14.54 -11.71 21.18
C GLU A 110 -14.26 -12.25 22.59
#